data_AF-A0A538C8F8-F1
#
_entry.id   AF-A0A538C8F8-F1
#
_cell.length_a   1.000
_cell.length_b   1.000
_cell.length_c   1.000
_cell.angle_alpha   90.00
_cell.angle_beta   90.00
_cell.angle_gamma   90.00
#
_symmetry.space_group_name_H-M   'P 1'
#
loop_
_entity.id
_entity.type
_entity.pdbx_description
1 polymer ?
#
loop_
_entity_poly.entity_id
_entity_poly.type
_entity_poly.pdbx_seq_one_letter_code
_entity_poly.pdbx_strand_id
1 'polypeptide(L)'
;MSSAPTLAPDAAMVLGIASTALPFARTPDDEAERWLRVLRLHGRVGVALQALGVSEVSLVSEDGEAADGTRAGGEPPRQDAVARIAEDAAGIASRRGATGVATTDLLIAVMRVYGPAFDRVLRAHGTDRDEVLARLGVEMPADD
;
A
#
# COMPACT_ATOMS: atom_id res chain seq x y z
N MET A 1 -6.95 22.70 -17.68
CA MET A 1 -7.66 22.00 -16.58
C MET A 1 -7.07 20.60 -16.55
N SER A 2 -6.18 20.28 -15.61
CA SER A 2 -5.74 18.88 -15.45
C SER A 2 -6.92 18.10 -14.89
N SER A 3 -7.52 17.25 -15.72
CA SER A 3 -8.48 16.27 -15.23
C SER A 3 -7.76 15.37 -14.25
N ALA A 4 -8.31 15.20 -13.05
CA ALA A 4 -7.85 14.17 -12.13
C ALA A 4 -7.84 12.82 -12.89
N PRO A 5 -6.77 12.02 -12.77
CA PRO A 5 -6.68 10.77 -13.52
C PRO A 5 -7.84 9.85 -13.16
N THR A 6 -8.36 9.15 -14.17
CA THR A 6 -9.48 8.22 -13.97
C THR A 6 -9.02 7.06 -13.09
N LEU A 7 -9.76 6.73 -12.03
CA LEU A 7 -9.46 5.56 -11.22
C LEU A 7 -10.04 4.31 -11.89
N ALA A 8 -9.26 3.23 -11.97
CA ALA A 8 -9.82 1.92 -12.26
C ALA A 8 -10.78 1.51 -11.12
N PRO A 9 -11.83 0.72 -11.37
CA PRO A 9 -12.81 0.34 -10.35
C PRO A 9 -12.18 -0.29 -9.09
N ASP A 10 -11.24 -1.21 -9.27
CA ASP A 10 -10.52 -1.84 -8.14
C ASP A 10 -9.66 -0.83 -7.37
N ALA A 11 -9.03 0.12 -8.05
CA ALA A 11 -8.22 1.16 -7.40
C ALA A 11 -9.12 2.12 -6.58
N ALA A 12 -10.30 2.46 -7.10
CA ALA A 12 -11.28 3.25 -6.37
C ALA A 12 -11.79 2.50 -5.12
N MET A 13 -12.04 1.19 -5.23
CA MET A 13 -12.42 0.35 -4.08
C MET A 13 -11.34 0.34 -3.00
N VAL A 14 -10.07 0.14 -3.39
CA VAL A 14 -8.94 0.14 -2.45
C VAL A 14 -8.85 1.47 -1.70
N LEU A 15 -8.87 2.59 -2.41
CA LEU A 15 -8.81 3.92 -1.80
C LEU A 15 -10.01 4.20 -0.87
N GLY A 16 -11.21 3.81 -1.31
CA GLY A 16 -12.44 3.95 -0.52
C GLY A 16 -12.36 3.19 0.80
N ILE A 17 -11.98 1.91 0.78
CA ILE A 17 -11.86 1.11 2.00
C ILE A 17 -10.73 1.65 2.89
N ALA A 18 -9.55 1.94 2.33
CA ALA A 18 -8.41 2.47 3.07
C ALA A 18 -8.75 3.78 3.81
N SER A 19 -9.51 4.68 3.17
CA SER A 19 -9.98 5.94 3.78
C SER A 19 -10.77 5.73 5.08
N THR A 20 -11.46 4.60 5.22
CA THR A 20 -12.24 4.25 6.41
C THR A 20 -11.46 3.39 7.40
N ALA A 21 -10.46 2.62 6.95
CA ALA A 21 -9.71 1.69 7.78
C ALA A 21 -8.53 2.36 8.51
N LEU A 22 -7.81 3.26 7.85
CA LEU A 22 -6.59 3.88 8.36
C LEU A 22 -6.77 4.79 9.59
N PRO A 23 -7.89 5.51 9.81
CA PRO A 23 -8.06 6.34 11.00
C PRO A 23 -7.92 5.60 12.33
N PHE A 24 -8.07 4.27 12.32
CA PHE A 24 -7.94 3.41 13.51
C PHE A 24 -6.52 2.86 13.74
N ALA A 25 -5.58 3.15 12.84
CA ALA A 25 -4.18 2.74 12.97
C ALA A 25 -3.46 3.54 14.05
N ARG A 26 -2.61 2.85 14.83
CA ARG A 26 -1.84 3.48 15.91
C ARG A 26 -0.38 3.67 15.51
N THR A 27 0.12 2.81 14.62
CA THR A 27 1.49 2.84 14.10
C THR A 27 1.53 2.84 12.57
N PRO A 28 2.64 3.26 11.95
CA PRO A 28 2.88 3.11 10.51
C PRO A 28 2.81 1.65 10.04
N ASP A 29 3.22 0.70 10.88
CA ASP A 29 3.13 -0.73 10.57
C ASP A 29 1.67 -1.19 10.54
N ASP A 30 0.81 -0.69 11.44
CA ASP A 30 -0.61 -1.01 11.40
C ASP A 30 -1.32 -0.39 10.17
N GLU A 31 -0.84 0.76 9.69
CA GLU A 31 -1.33 1.37 8.45
C GLU A 31 -0.92 0.54 7.23
N ALA A 32 0.36 0.15 7.17
CA ALA A 32 0.91 -0.74 6.15
C ALA A 32 0.18 -2.09 6.10
N GLU A 33 -0.12 -2.69 7.25
CA GLU A 33 -0.91 -3.93 7.37
C GLU A 33 -2.32 -3.75 6.79
N ARG A 34 -2.99 -2.63 7.10
CA ARG A 34 -4.32 -2.33 6.53
C ARG A 34 -4.25 -2.13 5.03
N TRP A 35 -3.24 -1.45 4.52
CA TRP A 35 -3.02 -1.32 3.08
C TRP A 35 -2.80 -2.68 2.42
N LEU A 36 -1.95 -3.53 2.99
CA LEU A 36 -1.70 -4.87 2.48
C LEU A 36 -3.01 -5.68 2.42
N ARG A 37 -3.79 -5.66 3.52
CA ARG A 37 -5.08 -6.36 3.61
C ARG A 37 -6.03 -5.95 2.49
N VAL A 38 -6.20 -4.65 2.25
CA VAL A 38 -7.11 -4.15 1.21
C VAL A 38 -6.57 -4.45 -0.20
N LEU A 39 -5.28 -4.20 -0.46
CA LEU A 39 -4.64 -4.47 -1.76
C LEU A 39 -4.72 -5.94 -2.15
N ARG A 40 -4.62 -6.84 -1.17
CA ARG A 40 -4.72 -8.30 -1.37
C ARG A 40 -6.08 -8.73 -1.95
N LEU A 41 -7.14 -7.95 -1.75
CA LEU A 41 -8.50 -8.31 -2.16
C LEU A 41 -8.90 -7.79 -3.54
N HIS A 42 -8.11 -6.88 -4.14
CA HIS A 42 -8.56 -6.11 -5.30
C HIS A 42 -7.58 -6.09 -6.46
N GLY A 43 -8.12 -6.34 -7.66
CA GLY A 43 -7.42 -6.26 -8.94
C GLY A 43 -6.21 -7.19 -9.08
N ARG A 44 -5.31 -6.82 -9.99
CA ARG A 44 -4.11 -7.61 -10.35
C ARG A 44 -3.16 -7.81 -9.17
N VAL A 45 -3.03 -6.81 -8.31
CA VAL A 45 -2.21 -6.88 -7.08
C VAL A 45 -2.74 -7.95 -6.14
N GLY A 46 -4.06 -8.01 -5.92
CA GLY A 46 -4.67 -9.04 -5.09
C GLY A 46 -4.38 -10.45 -5.59
N VAL A 47 -4.54 -10.69 -6.89
CA VAL A 47 -4.22 -11.98 -7.53
C VAL A 47 -2.73 -12.34 -7.34
N ALA A 48 -1.82 -11.38 -7.49
CA ALA A 48 -0.39 -11.62 -7.32
C ALA A 48 -0.03 -11.95 -5.86
N LEU A 49 -0.54 -11.18 -4.89
CA LEU A 49 -0.28 -11.40 -3.46
C LEU A 49 -0.83 -12.75 -2.99
N GLN A 50 -2.04 -13.11 -3.42
CA GLN A 50 -2.63 -14.43 -3.10
C GLN A 50 -1.82 -15.58 -3.71
N ALA A 51 -1.33 -15.41 -4.94
CA ALA A 51 -0.48 -16.41 -5.59
C ALA A 51 0.88 -16.59 -4.90
N LEU A 52 1.37 -15.58 -4.18
CA LEU A 52 2.58 -15.65 -3.35
C LEU A 52 2.32 -16.23 -1.96
N GLY A 53 1.09 -16.63 -1.64
CA GLY A 53 0.76 -17.22 -0.34
C GLY A 53 0.60 -16.19 0.78
N VAL A 54 0.59 -14.89 0.48
CA VAL A 54 0.23 -13.84 1.45
C VAL A 54 -1.15 -14.19 2.00
N SER A 55 -1.23 -14.40 3.31
CA SER A 55 -2.45 -14.86 3.98
C SER A 55 -3.24 -13.68 4.55
N GLU A 56 -4.48 -13.90 5.00
CA GLU A 56 -5.23 -12.85 5.73
C GLU A 56 -4.72 -12.64 7.16
N VAL A 57 -4.05 -13.67 7.71
CA VAL A 57 -3.49 -13.70 9.06
C VAL A 57 -1.97 -13.64 8.93
N SER A 58 -1.34 -12.67 9.60
CA SER A 58 0.11 -12.54 9.67
C SER A 58 0.73 -13.83 10.22
N LEU A 59 1.87 -14.26 9.68
CA LEU A 59 2.56 -15.47 10.15
C LEU A 59 3.23 -15.27 11.51
N VAL A 60 3.37 -14.01 11.94
CA VAL A 60 3.77 -13.61 13.27
C VAL A 60 2.50 -13.43 14.10
N SER A 61 2.33 -14.28 15.13
CA SER A 61 1.22 -14.21 16.08
C SER A 61 1.13 -12.82 16.72
N GLU A 62 -0.10 -12.36 16.96
CA GLU A 62 -0.47 -11.08 17.58
C GLU A 62 0.00 -10.89 19.04
N ASP A 63 0.87 -11.77 19.54
CA ASP A 63 1.44 -11.75 20.89
C ASP A 63 2.78 -11.00 20.87
N GLY A 64 2.70 -9.67 20.82
CA GLY A 64 3.85 -8.79 20.97
C GLY A 64 3.42 -7.49 21.60
N GLU A 65 3.66 -7.37 22.90
CA GLU A 65 3.28 -6.27 23.78
C GLU A 65 3.22 -4.88 23.15
N ALA A 66 2.19 -4.13 23.56
CA ALA A 66 2.11 -2.68 23.46
C ALA A 66 3.33 -2.03 24.12
N ALA A 67 4.41 -1.89 23.36
CA ALA A 67 5.55 -1.09 23.74
C ALA A 67 5.15 0.38 23.70
N ASP A 68 5.31 0.98 24.87
CA ASP A 68 4.97 2.32 25.29
C ASP A 68 5.24 3.43 24.26
N GLY A 69 4.30 4.36 24.18
CA GLY A 69 4.26 5.43 23.19
C GLY A 69 5.32 6.48 23.45
N THR A 70 6.37 6.47 22.64
CA THR A 70 7.19 7.67 22.44
C THR A 70 6.75 8.35 21.15
N ARG A 71 5.88 9.36 21.31
CA ARG A 71 5.58 10.33 20.25
C ARG A 71 6.84 11.13 19.95
N ALA A 72 7.47 10.88 18.82
CA ALA A 72 8.57 11.70 18.31
C ALA A 72 8.22 12.23 16.91
N GLY A 73 7.83 13.51 16.85
CA GLY A 73 8.14 14.43 15.76
C GLY A 73 7.50 14.23 14.38
N GLY A 74 6.50 15.06 14.07
CA GLY A 74 6.38 15.67 12.74
C GLY A 74 5.73 14.87 11.61
N GLU A 75 4.92 13.84 11.91
CA GLU A 75 4.23 13.08 10.87
C GLU A 75 2.92 13.79 10.44
N PRO A 76 2.69 14.02 9.14
CA PRO A 76 1.48 14.68 8.65
C PRO A 76 0.22 13.91 9.07
N PRO A 77 -0.95 14.58 9.22
CA PRO A 77 -2.17 13.93 9.68
C PRO A 77 -2.54 12.74 8.79
N ARG A 78 -2.91 11.59 9.36
CA ARG A 78 -3.19 10.31 8.65
C ARG A 78 -4.18 10.39 7.48
N GLN A 79 -5.08 11.39 7.44
CA GLN A 79 -5.93 11.64 6.27
C GLN A 79 -5.13 12.05 5.03
N ASP A 80 -3.95 12.64 5.23
CA ASP A 80 -3.00 12.96 4.17
C ASP A 80 -2.40 11.70 3.55
N ALA A 81 -2.33 10.57 4.27
CA ALA A 81 -1.70 9.35 3.74
C ALA A 81 -2.46 8.80 2.52
N VAL A 82 -3.80 8.74 2.59
CA VAL A 82 -4.62 8.29 1.45
C VAL A 82 -4.51 9.25 0.28
N ALA A 83 -4.59 10.56 0.55
CA ALA A 83 -4.48 11.59 -0.48
C ALA A 83 -3.10 11.55 -1.15
N ARG A 84 -2.03 11.45 -0.36
CA ARG A 84 -0.64 11.31 -0.83
C ARG A 84 -0.45 10.06 -1.68
N ILE A 85 -0.97 8.90 -1.25
CA ILE A 85 -0.88 7.66 -2.02
C ILE A 85 -1.65 7.77 -3.33
N ALA A 86 -2.83 8.39 -3.32
CA ALA A 86 -3.61 8.62 -4.53
C ALA A 86 -2.86 9.55 -5.52
N GLU A 87 -2.22 10.61 -5.01
CA GLU A 87 -1.42 11.54 -5.81
C GLU A 87 -0.14 10.87 -6.37
N ASP A 88 0.58 10.13 -5.54
CA ASP A 88 1.78 9.39 -5.97
C ASP A 88 1.42 8.33 -7.02
N ALA A 89 0.33 7.60 -6.83
CA ALA A 89 -0.16 6.60 -7.78
C ALA A 89 -0.63 7.24 -9.09
N ALA A 90 -1.25 8.42 -9.02
CA ALA A 90 -1.57 9.23 -10.20
C ALA A 90 -0.31 9.63 -10.99
N GLY A 91 0.76 10.05 -10.30
CA GLY A 91 2.05 10.34 -10.91
C GLY A 91 2.69 9.11 -11.57
N ILE A 92 2.63 7.94 -10.91
CA ILE A 92 3.15 6.67 -11.43
C ILE A 92 2.37 6.24 -12.68
N ALA A 93 1.04 6.26 -12.63
CA ALA A 93 0.18 5.94 -13.77
C ALA A 93 0.49 6.84 -14.98
N SER A 94 0.65 8.15 -14.73
CA SER A 94 0.98 9.14 -15.75
C SER A 94 2.35 8.88 -16.39
N ARG A 95 3.37 8.54 -15.60
CA ARG A 95 4.71 8.18 -16.13
C ARG A 95 4.69 6.92 -16.98
N ARG A 96 3.80 5.96 -16.69
CA ARG A 96 3.57 4.77 -17.53
C ARG A 96 2.75 5.08 -18.81
N GLY A 97 2.22 6.29 -18.95
CA GLY A 97 1.31 6.66 -20.04
C GLY A 97 -0.08 6.02 -19.93
N ALA A 98 -0.48 5.61 -18.73
CA ALA A 98 -1.81 5.04 -18.50
C ALA A 98 -2.86 6.15 -18.38
N THR A 99 -4.06 5.90 -18.90
CA THR A 99 -5.20 6.81 -18.80
C THR A 99 -5.89 6.77 -17.44
N GLY A 100 -5.51 5.81 -16.58
CA GLY A 100 -6.05 5.69 -15.25
C GLY A 100 -5.14 4.95 -14.27
N VAL A 101 -5.43 5.16 -12.99
CA VAL A 101 -4.72 4.58 -11.85
C VAL A 101 -5.20 3.16 -11.60
N ALA A 102 -4.29 2.20 -11.63
CA ALA A 102 -4.54 0.79 -11.32
C ALA A 102 -4.07 0.42 -9.91
N THR A 103 -4.45 -0.76 -9.42
CA THR A 103 -4.00 -1.23 -8.09
C THR A 103 -2.48 -1.40 -8.00
N THR A 104 -1.81 -1.66 -9.13
CA THR A 104 -0.34 -1.71 -9.18
C THR A 104 0.29 -0.33 -8.91
N ASP A 105 -0.32 0.76 -9.38
CA ASP A 105 0.16 2.11 -9.09
C ASP A 105 0.04 2.43 -7.59
N LEU A 106 -1.09 2.02 -6.99
CA LEU A 106 -1.31 2.15 -5.56
C LEU A 106 -0.31 1.34 -4.73
N LEU A 107 -0.02 0.09 -5.14
CA LEU A 107 0.97 -0.74 -4.46
C LEU A 107 2.35 -0.08 -4.47
N ILE A 108 2.79 0.42 -5.63
CA ILE A 108 4.09 1.11 -5.76
C ILE A 108 4.12 2.38 -4.89
N ALA A 109 3.03 3.16 -4.89
CA ALA A 109 2.90 4.33 -4.03
C ALA A 109 2.97 3.98 -2.54
N VAL A 110 2.27 2.93 -2.09
CA VAL A 110 2.32 2.42 -0.72
C VAL A 110 3.74 1.98 -0.34
N MET A 111 4.42 1.23 -1.22
CA MET A 111 5.81 0.80 -1.01
C MET A 111 6.76 1.98 -0.85
N ARG A 112 6.53 3.10 -1.56
CA ARG A 112 7.32 4.34 -1.43
C ARG A 112 7.01 5.10 -0.14
N VAL A 113 5.74 5.28 0.19
CA VAL A 113 5.31 6.08 1.34
C VAL A 113 5.67 5.40 2.66
N TYR A 114 5.43 4.09 2.78
CA TYR A 114 5.68 3.35 4.02
C TYR A 114 7.07 2.71 4.07
N GLY A 115 7.73 2.51 2.91
CA GLY A 115 9.11 2.06 2.83
C GLY A 115 9.39 0.83 3.72
N PRO A 116 10.32 0.93 4.69
CA PRO A 116 10.66 -0.18 5.58
C PRO A 116 9.49 -0.77 6.39
N ALA A 117 8.46 0.02 6.69
CA ALA A 117 7.27 -0.47 7.41
C ALA A 117 6.49 -1.49 6.57
N PHE A 118 6.27 -1.18 5.30
CA PHE A 118 5.61 -2.11 4.38
C PHE A 118 6.47 -3.35 4.10
N ASP A 119 7.80 -3.19 4.05
CA ASP A 119 8.70 -4.34 3.87
C ASP A 119 8.67 -5.30 5.08
N ARG A 120 8.55 -4.77 6.30
CA ARG A 120 8.36 -5.62 7.50
C ARG A 120 7.05 -6.38 7.43
N VAL A 121 5.97 -5.71 7.05
CA VAL A 121 4.65 -6.32 6.87
C VAL A 121 4.70 -7.43 5.81
N LEU A 122 5.24 -7.18 4.63
CA LEU A 122 5.38 -8.20 3.59
C LEU A 122 6.17 -9.43 4.10
N ARG A 123 7.30 -9.20 4.77
CA ARG A 123 8.13 -10.29 5.34
C ARG A 123 7.38 -11.09 6.40
N ALA A 124 6.57 -10.42 7.24
CA ALA A 124 5.72 -11.10 8.22
C ALA A 124 4.63 -11.97 7.56
N HIS A 125 4.32 -11.73 6.28
CA HIS A 125 3.42 -12.54 5.46
C HIS A 125 4.14 -13.49 4.50
N GLY A 126 5.47 -13.65 4.65
CA GLY A 126 6.25 -14.65 3.94
C GLY A 126 6.68 -14.26 2.51
N THR A 127 6.63 -12.98 2.17
CA THR A 127 7.13 -12.48 0.88
C THR A 127 7.95 -11.21 1.05
N ASP A 128 8.57 -10.72 -0.01
CA ASP A 128 9.20 -9.41 -0.03
C ASP A 128 8.76 -8.57 -1.23
N ARG A 129 9.23 -7.31 -1.24
CA ARG A 129 8.91 -6.35 -2.28
C ARG A 129 9.31 -6.84 -3.67
N ASP A 130 10.50 -7.41 -3.78
CA ASP A 130 11.08 -7.79 -5.07
C ASP A 130 10.32 -8.98 -5.67
N GLU A 131 9.93 -9.95 -4.84
CA GLU A 131 9.07 -11.06 -5.24
C GLU A 131 7.70 -10.59 -5.75
N VAL A 132 7.07 -9.65 -5.03
CA VAL A 132 5.76 -9.09 -5.42
C VAL A 132 5.86 -8.37 -6.76
N LEU A 133 6.89 -7.54 -6.94
CA LEU A 133 7.11 -6.78 -8.18
C LEU A 133 7.46 -7.70 -9.35
N ALA A 134 8.35 -8.67 -9.14
CA ALA A 134 8.70 -9.69 -10.13
C ALA A 134 7.46 -10.47 -10.57
N ARG A 135 6.60 -10.85 -9.61
CA ARG A 135 5.35 -11.55 -9.90
C ARG A 135 4.35 -10.73 -10.68
N LEU A 136 4.36 -9.41 -10.48
CA LEU A 136 3.56 -8.45 -11.23
C LEU A 136 4.18 -8.09 -12.59
N GLY A 137 5.46 -8.42 -12.81
CA GLY A 137 6.19 -8.04 -14.02
C GLY A 137 6.37 -6.52 -14.11
N VAL A 138 6.61 -5.87 -12.99
CA VAL A 138 6.82 -4.42 -12.90
C VAL A 138 8.12 -4.14 -12.14
N GLU A 139 8.78 -3.03 -12.48
CA GLU A 139 9.95 -2.56 -11.77
C GLU A 139 9.56 -1.38 -10.87
N MET A 140 10.27 -1.22 -9.74
CA MET A 140 10.13 0.02 -8.96
C MET A 140 10.63 1.19 -9.81
N PRO A 141 9.82 2.24 -10.00
CA PRO A 141 10.34 3.46 -10.60
C PRO A 141 11.40 4.05 -9.66
N ALA A 142 12.46 4.64 -10.23
CA ALA A 142 13.47 5.35 -9.45
C ALA A 142 12.84 6.51 -8.65
N ASP A 143 13.39 6.79 -7.48
CA ASP A 143 13.03 7.97 -6.69
C ASP A 143 13.69 9.19 -7.37
N ASP A 144 12.88 10.09 -7.90
CA ASP A 144 13.29 11.41 -8.42
C ASP A 144 13.35 12.43 -7.28
#